data_AF-A0A418NTZ1-F1
#
_entry.id   AF-A0A418NTZ1-F1
#
_cell.length_a   1.000
_cell.length_b   1.000
_cell.length_c   1.000
_cell.angle_alpha   90.00
_cell.angle_beta   90.00
_cell.angle_gamma   90.00
#
_symmetry.space_group_name_H-M   'P 1'
#
loop_
_entity.id
_entity.type
_entity.pdbx_description
1 polymer ?
#
loop_
_entity_poly.entity_id
_entity_poly.type
_entity_poly.pdbx_seq_one_letter_code
_entity_poly.pdbx_strand_id
1 'polypeptide(L)'
;MTPAHRFFPAVTLAQVRREVARELAQRERVYPGRVSEGRLHQDEADRQLAIARAWLEDIDRVEAIHRTPGKRVEPTHTLPWKARRVGLLRELEWRGKVYPRLIAEGRLAADDAESQNTALRALLAIYEDGFDWISATGARPRIWLTNDRTPAEAEARHEWLQFQLARALDQQLDEWERTVRDEMKVERIHPAAVGGQQELAI
;
A
#
# COMPACT_ATOMS: atom_id res chain seq x y z
N MET A 1 -3.49 -17.67 -9.90
CA MET A 1 -3.67 -16.22 -9.80
C MET A 1 -2.94 -15.72 -8.55
N THR A 2 -2.05 -14.75 -8.66
CA THR A 2 -1.33 -14.17 -7.51
C THR A 2 -2.23 -13.16 -6.78
N PRO A 3 -1.98 -12.87 -5.49
CA PRO A 3 -2.74 -11.85 -4.77
C PRO A 3 -2.69 -10.47 -5.45
N ALA A 4 -1.52 -10.08 -5.98
CA ALA A 4 -1.39 -8.86 -6.78
C ALA A 4 -2.34 -8.84 -7.99
N HIS A 5 -2.45 -9.95 -8.73
CA HIS A 5 -3.29 -10.01 -9.94
C HIS A 5 -4.79 -9.87 -9.63
N ARG A 6 -5.23 -10.22 -8.41
CA ARG A 6 -6.63 -10.05 -7.99
C ARG A 6 -7.04 -8.57 -7.93
N PHE A 7 -6.14 -7.71 -7.46
CA PHE A 7 -6.40 -6.27 -7.27
C PHE A 7 -5.83 -5.41 -8.40
N PHE A 8 -4.78 -5.89 -9.06
CA PHE A 8 -4.04 -5.23 -10.12
C PHE A 8 -3.78 -6.22 -11.27
N PRO A 9 -4.79 -6.53 -12.10
CA PRO A 9 -4.67 -7.56 -13.13
C PRO A 9 -3.59 -7.26 -14.18
N ALA A 10 -3.29 -5.97 -14.41
CA ALA A 10 -2.24 -5.53 -15.32
C ALA A 10 -0.83 -5.60 -14.72
N VAL A 11 -0.67 -5.89 -13.42
CA VAL A 11 0.62 -5.90 -12.73
C VAL A 11 1.07 -7.33 -12.42
N THR A 12 2.29 -7.64 -12.86
CA THR A 12 2.97 -8.92 -12.63
C THR A 12 3.91 -8.83 -11.43
N LEU A 13 4.20 -9.97 -10.78
CA LEU A 13 5.22 -10.02 -9.70
C LEU A 13 6.59 -9.56 -10.19
N ALA A 14 6.93 -9.80 -11.46
CA ALA A 14 8.19 -9.33 -12.05
C ALA A 14 8.28 -7.80 -12.12
N GLN A 15 7.18 -7.10 -12.43
CA GLN A 15 7.12 -5.64 -12.40
C GLN A 15 7.28 -5.11 -10.97
N VAL A 16 6.61 -5.73 -9.99
CA VAL A 16 6.75 -5.37 -8.58
C VAL A 16 8.20 -5.59 -8.11
N ARG A 17 8.79 -6.75 -8.40
CA ARG A 17 10.19 -7.07 -8.09
C ARG A 17 11.15 -6.03 -8.67
N ARG A 18 10.99 -5.70 -9.95
CA ARG A 18 11.83 -4.71 -10.65
C ARG A 18 11.76 -3.34 -9.97
N GLU A 19 10.57 -2.91 -9.59
CA GLU A 19 10.39 -1.61 -8.95
C GLU A 19 11.01 -1.56 -7.55
N VAL A 20 10.81 -2.61 -6.74
CA VAL A 20 11.44 -2.68 -5.40
C VAL A 20 12.96 -2.75 -5.52
N ALA A 21 13.50 -3.50 -6.49
CA ALA A 21 14.93 -3.57 -6.74
C ALA A 21 15.49 -2.20 -7.18
N ARG A 22 14.76 -1.46 -8.03
CA ARG A 22 15.12 -0.08 -8.43
C ARG A 22 15.18 0.84 -7.22
N GLU A 23 14.19 0.77 -6.34
CA GLU A 23 14.12 1.59 -5.12
C GLU A 23 15.28 1.25 -4.16
N LEU A 24 15.54 -0.03 -3.91
CA LEU A 24 16.67 -0.47 -3.09
C LEU A 24 18.01 0.07 -3.65
N ALA A 25 18.27 -0.14 -4.94
CA ALA A 25 19.50 0.33 -5.58
C ALA A 25 19.63 1.87 -5.55
N GLN A 26 18.53 2.60 -5.70
CA GLN A 26 18.52 4.06 -5.54
C GLN A 26 18.94 4.47 -4.13
N ARG A 27 18.38 3.82 -3.10
CA ARG A 27 18.68 4.12 -1.69
C ARG A 27 20.13 3.79 -1.35
N GLU A 28 20.63 2.62 -1.76
CA GLU A 28 22.03 2.22 -1.57
C GLU A 28 23.01 3.22 -2.18
N ARG A 29 22.64 3.81 -3.33
CA ARG A 29 23.44 4.85 -3.98
C ARG A 29 23.35 6.22 -3.30
N VAL A 30 22.16 6.64 -2.87
CA VAL A 30 21.90 8.02 -2.42
C VAL A 30 22.15 8.22 -0.92
N TYR A 31 21.82 7.24 -0.09
CA TYR A 31 21.87 7.40 1.37
C TYR A 31 23.27 7.67 1.92
N PRO A 32 24.36 7.01 1.45
CA PRO A 32 25.70 7.30 1.97
C PRO A 32 26.08 8.78 1.85
N GLY A 33 25.77 9.40 0.71
CA GLY A 33 25.96 10.84 0.51
C GLY A 33 25.15 11.67 1.50
N ARG A 34 23.85 11.37 1.66
CA ARG A 34 22.99 12.09 2.62
C ARG A 34 23.43 11.94 4.07
N VAL A 35 23.98 10.79 4.45
CA VAL A 35 24.54 10.57 5.78
C VAL A 35 25.80 11.41 5.97
N SER A 36 26.71 11.40 5.00
CA SER A 36 27.94 12.21 5.07
C SER A 36 27.67 13.72 5.13
N GLU A 37 26.58 14.17 4.51
CA GLU A 37 26.12 15.56 4.54
C GLU A 37 25.31 15.91 5.81
N GLY A 38 25.08 14.96 6.73
CA GLY A 38 24.26 15.18 7.92
C GLY A 38 22.75 15.36 7.66
N ARG A 39 22.28 15.02 6.45
CA ARG A 39 20.86 15.15 6.04
C ARG A 39 20.03 13.90 6.33
N LEU A 40 20.67 12.82 6.75
CA LEU A 40 20.05 11.56 7.15
C LEU A 40 20.90 10.92 8.25
N HIS A 41 20.28 10.43 9.32
CA HIS A 41 21.00 9.65 10.32
C HIS A 41 21.30 8.24 9.80
N GLN A 42 22.47 7.69 10.14
CA GLN A 42 22.91 6.36 9.73
C GLN A 42 21.88 5.27 10.10
N ASP A 43 21.40 5.27 11.35
CA ASP A 43 20.41 4.28 11.82
C ASP A 43 19.10 4.29 11.02
N GLU A 44 18.68 5.47 10.56
CA GLU A 44 17.47 5.60 9.74
C GLU A 44 17.73 5.12 8.31
N ALA A 45 18.90 5.43 7.75
CA ALA A 45 19.32 4.91 6.45
C ALA A 45 19.35 3.37 6.46
N ASP A 46 19.98 2.77 7.48
CA ASP A 46 20.10 1.33 7.62
C ASP A 46 18.74 0.66 7.80
N ARG A 47 17.85 1.27 8.59
CA ARG A 47 16.47 0.78 8.76
C ARG A 47 15.69 0.81 7.45
N GLN A 48 15.79 1.90 6.69
CA GLN A 48 15.09 2.03 5.40
C GLN A 48 15.64 1.08 4.34
N LEU A 49 16.95 0.80 4.36
CA LEU A 49 17.58 -0.22 3.51
C LEU A 49 17.14 -1.63 3.90
N ALA A 50 17.11 -1.95 5.20
CA ALA A 50 16.63 -3.24 5.69
C ALA A 50 15.17 -3.50 5.28
N ILE A 51 14.31 -2.49 5.38
CA ILE A 51 12.91 -2.56 4.94
C ILE A 51 12.82 -2.83 3.42
N ALA A 52 13.57 -2.09 2.59
CA ALA A 52 13.55 -2.28 1.15
C ALA A 52 14.08 -3.66 0.71
N ARG A 53 15.10 -4.19 1.41
CA ARG A 53 15.59 -5.56 1.20
C ARG A 53 14.52 -6.60 1.56
N ALA A 54 13.83 -6.42 2.68
CA ALA A 54 12.75 -7.31 3.10
C ALA A 54 11.61 -7.34 2.08
N TRP A 55 11.24 -6.21 1.48
CA TRP A 55 10.25 -6.19 0.39
C TRP A 55 10.67 -7.04 -0.80
N LEU A 56 11.94 -6.97 -1.20
CA LEU A 56 12.45 -7.74 -2.34
C LEU A 56 12.42 -9.25 -2.03
N GLU A 57 12.86 -9.61 -0.83
CA GLU A 57 12.82 -10.98 -0.33
C GLU A 57 11.40 -11.55 -0.26
N ASP A 58 10.43 -10.75 0.19
CA ASP A 58 9.02 -11.15 0.20
C ASP A 58 8.46 -11.44 -1.18
N ILE A 59 8.83 -10.63 -2.18
CA ILE A 59 8.37 -10.84 -3.55
C ILE A 59 8.95 -12.15 -4.10
N ASP A 60 10.23 -12.41 -3.83
CA ASP A 60 10.90 -13.65 -4.22
C ASP A 60 10.24 -14.87 -3.56
N ARG A 61 9.83 -14.71 -2.30
CA ARG A 61 9.10 -15.73 -1.54
C ARG A 61 7.71 -15.98 -2.11
N VAL A 62 6.95 -14.93 -2.41
CA VAL A 62 5.64 -15.02 -3.07
C VAL A 62 5.77 -15.75 -4.41
N GLU A 63 6.78 -15.41 -5.19
CA GLU A 63 7.08 -16.04 -6.47
C GLU A 63 7.43 -17.53 -6.30
N ALA A 64 8.28 -17.88 -5.33
CA ALA A 64 8.65 -19.26 -5.04
C ALA A 64 7.45 -20.12 -4.61
N ILE A 65 6.58 -19.59 -3.73
CA ILE A 65 5.33 -20.24 -3.30
C ILE A 65 4.39 -20.44 -4.50
N HIS A 66 4.32 -19.47 -5.40
CA HIS A 66 3.48 -19.57 -6.59
C HIS A 66 3.97 -20.63 -7.57
N ARG A 67 5.30 -20.74 -7.76
CA ARG A 67 5.92 -21.75 -8.62
C ARG A 67 5.85 -23.16 -8.03
N THR A 68 5.89 -23.28 -6.70
CA THR A 68 5.84 -24.57 -6.00
C THR A 68 4.76 -24.54 -4.90
N PRO A 69 3.47 -24.68 -5.26
CA PRO A 69 2.38 -24.66 -4.30
C PRO A 69 2.56 -25.71 -3.20
N GLY A 70 2.27 -25.34 -1.95
CA GLY A 70 2.37 -26.23 -0.79
C GLY A 70 3.74 -26.26 -0.10
N LYS A 71 4.79 -25.72 -0.72
CA LYS A 71 6.09 -25.53 -0.05
C LYS A 71 6.05 -24.27 0.81
N ARG A 72 6.37 -24.42 2.10
CA ARG A 72 6.63 -23.27 2.98
C ARG A 72 8.00 -22.72 2.64
N VAL A 73 8.04 -21.42 2.39
CA VAL A 73 9.28 -20.66 2.23
C VAL A 73 9.26 -19.65 3.38
N GLU A 74 10.23 -19.72 4.27
CA GLU A 74 10.34 -18.74 5.37
C GLU A 74 11.04 -17.48 4.86
N PRO A 75 10.71 -16.29 5.41
CA PRO A 75 11.57 -15.14 5.27
C PRO A 75 12.89 -15.36 6.02
N THR A 76 13.98 -14.86 5.46
CA THR A 76 15.29 -14.69 6.10
C THR A 76 15.40 -13.40 6.90
N HIS A 77 14.60 -12.37 6.58
CA HIS A 77 14.58 -11.14 7.37
C HIS A 77 13.80 -11.31 8.69
N THR A 78 14.13 -10.50 9.70
CA THR A 78 13.45 -10.48 11.01
C THR A 78 12.46 -9.31 11.17
N LEU A 79 12.25 -8.52 10.12
CA LEU A 79 11.40 -7.34 10.20
C LEU A 79 9.91 -7.72 10.34
N PRO A 80 9.19 -7.12 11.31
CA PRO A 80 7.78 -7.41 11.50
C PRO A 80 6.98 -6.87 10.31
N TRP A 81 5.86 -7.54 10.00
CA TRP A 81 4.94 -7.14 8.93
C TRP A 81 4.55 -5.65 9.01
N LYS A 82 4.22 -5.15 10.20
CA LYS A 82 3.81 -3.76 10.41
C LYS A 82 4.89 -2.77 9.97
N ALA A 83 6.17 -3.05 10.23
CA ALA A 83 7.27 -2.18 9.81
C ALA A 83 7.41 -2.13 8.29
N ARG A 84 7.31 -3.29 7.63
CA ARG A 84 7.37 -3.41 6.16
C ARG A 84 6.21 -2.64 5.51
N ARG A 85 4.97 -2.82 6.00
CA ARG A 85 3.78 -2.10 5.54
C ARG A 85 3.90 -0.59 5.75
N VAL A 86 4.28 -0.15 6.95
CA VAL A 86 4.42 1.30 7.25
C VAL A 86 5.50 1.94 6.38
N GLY A 87 6.62 1.25 6.15
CA GLY A 87 7.65 1.73 5.22
C GLY A 87 7.12 1.93 3.80
N LEU A 88 6.26 1.03 3.33
CA LEU A 88 5.71 1.08 1.97
C LEU A 88 4.69 2.22 1.81
N LEU A 89 3.86 2.43 2.83
CA LEU A 89 2.94 3.57 2.88
C LEU A 89 3.69 4.90 2.89
N ARG A 90 4.76 5.02 3.69
CA ARG A 90 5.61 6.22 3.71
C ARG A 90 6.26 6.50 2.36
N GLU A 91 6.70 5.45 1.66
CA GLU A 91 7.26 5.57 0.31
C GLU A 91 6.20 6.10 -0.67
N LEU A 92 5.01 5.50 -0.69
CA LEU A 92 3.89 5.95 -1.54
C LEU A 92 3.49 7.41 -1.23
N GLU A 93 3.45 7.79 0.04
CA GLU A 93 3.16 9.16 0.47
C GLU A 93 4.24 10.14 -0.01
N TRP A 94 5.52 9.78 0.16
CA TRP A 94 6.65 10.59 -0.29
C TRP A 94 6.62 10.79 -1.81
N ARG A 95 6.34 9.74 -2.58
CA ARG A 95 6.19 9.82 -4.04
C ARG A 95 5.01 10.71 -4.43
N GLY A 96 3.89 10.63 -3.73
CA GLY A 96 2.75 11.52 -3.93
C GLY A 96 3.10 13.00 -3.77
N LYS A 97 4.08 13.32 -2.90
CA LYS A 97 4.59 14.69 -2.71
C LYS A 97 5.66 15.09 -3.73
N VAL A 98 6.55 14.16 -4.10
CA VAL A 98 7.75 14.49 -4.90
C VAL A 98 7.55 14.31 -6.41
N TYR A 99 6.82 13.28 -6.84
CA TYR A 99 6.66 12.97 -8.26
C TYR A 99 5.99 14.08 -9.07
N PRO A 100 4.93 14.75 -8.59
CA PRO A 100 4.31 15.84 -9.35
C PRO A 100 5.32 16.93 -9.73
N ARG A 101 6.21 17.30 -8.81
CA ARG A 101 7.28 18.27 -9.07
C ARG A 101 8.31 17.73 -10.07
N LEU A 102 8.74 16.47 -9.94
CA LEU A 102 9.69 15.87 -10.89
C LEU A 102 9.11 15.75 -12.30
N ILE A 103 7.81 15.48 -12.42
CA ILE A 103 7.09 15.44 -13.71
C ILE A 103 7.04 16.85 -14.32
N ALA A 104 6.68 17.87 -13.52
CA ALA A 104 6.66 19.26 -13.98
C ALA A 104 8.04 19.76 -14.42
N GLU A 105 9.11 19.29 -13.78
CA GLU A 105 10.50 19.57 -14.15
C GLU A 105 11.00 18.73 -15.35
N GLY A 106 10.20 17.83 -15.91
CA GLY A 106 10.60 16.93 -17.01
C GLY A 106 11.62 15.86 -16.62
N ARG A 107 11.79 15.60 -15.31
CA ARG A 107 12.78 14.66 -14.76
C ARG A 107 12.23 13.25 -14.53
N LEU A 108 10.93 13.07 -14.70
CA LEU A 108 10.23 11.80 -14.59
C LEU A 108 9.04 11.83 -15.55
N ALA A 109 8.89 10.81 -16.40
CA ALA A 109 7.70 10.68 -17.25
C ALA A 109 6.48 10.31 -16.39
N ALA A 110 5.31 10.86 -16.72
CA ALA A 110 4.07 10.59 -15.98
C ALA A 110 3.70 9.10 -16.00
N ASP A 111 3.88 8.43 -17.14
CA ASP A 111 3.59 7.00 -17.30
C ASP A 111 4.54 6.12 -16.47
N ASP A 112 5.81 6.53 -16.36
CA ASP A 112 6.78 5.86 -15.49
C ASP A 112 6.38 6.03 -14.02
N ALA A 113 6.04 7.25 -13.61
CA ALA A 113 5.58 7.54 -12.24
C ALA A 113 4.36 6.68 -11.86
N GLU A 114 3.37 6.58 -12.74
CA GLU A 114 2.17 5.79 -12.48
C GLU A 114 2.48 4.28 -12.48
N SER A 115 3.30 3.80 -13.41
CA SER A 115 3.73 2.39 -13.44
C SER A 115 4.45 2.00 -12.15
N GLN A 116 5.35 2.87 -11.66
CA GLN A 116 6.10 2.67 -10.43
C GLN A 116 5.17 2.68 -9.20
N ASN A 117 4.26 3.65 -9.11
CA ASN A 117 3.29 3.71 -8.01
C ASN A 117 2.33 2.52 -8.01
N THR A 118 1.86 2.09 -9.18
CA THR A 118 0.98 0.93 -9.32
C THR A 118 1.67 -0.35 -8.87
N ALA A 119 2.95 -0.52 -9.20
CA ALA A 119 3.75 -1.66 -8.73
C ALA A 119 3.86 -1.70 -7.19
N LEU A 120 4.12 -0.55 -6.54
CA LEU A 120 4.17 -0.48 -5.07
C LEU A 120 2.80 -0.65 -4.40
N ARG A 121 1.71 -0.15 -5.01
CA ARG A 121 0.34 -0.40 -4.55
C ARG A 121 -0.02 -1.88 -4.66
N ALA A 122 0.44 -2.57 -5.70
CA ALA A 122 0.26 -4.02 -5.83
C ALA A 122 1.00 -4.79 -4.73
N LEU A 123 2.22 -4.37 -4.36
CA LEU A 123 2.91 -4.93 -3.19
C LEU A 123 2.13 -4.70 -1.89
N LEU A 124 1.59 -3.49 -1.70
CA LEU A 124 0.79 -3.18 -0.53
C LEU A 124 -0.45 -4.10 -0.46
N ALA A 125 -1.12 -4.31 -1.58
CA ALA A 125 -2.25 -5.23 -1.65
C ALA A 125 -1.87 -6.68 -1.34
N ILE A 126 -0.67 -7.15 -1.70
CA ILE A 126 -0.18 -8.46 -1.28
C ILE A 126 -0.08 -8.53 0.27
N TYR A 127 0.46 -7.48 0.90
CA TYR A 127 0.54 -7.42 2.36
C TYR A 127 -0.83 -7.37 3.02
N GLU A 128 -1.77 -6.64 2.43
CA GLU A 128 -3.11 -6.45 2.99
C GLU A 128 -4.08 -7.60 2.70
N ASP A 129 -3.86 -8.41 1.66
CA ASP A 129 -4.60 -9.67 1.42
C ASP A 129 -4.26 -10.74 2.48
N GLY A 130 -3.25 -10.47 3.33
CA GLY A 130 -2.85 -11.36 4.41
C GLY A 130 -2.08 -12.57 3.92
N PHE A 131 -1.35 -12.45 2.80
CA PHE A 131 -0.37 -13.45 2.37
C PHE A 131 0.63 -13.79 3.50
N ASP A 132 0.78 -12.86 4.46
CA ASP A 132 1.87 -12.84 5.44
C ASP A 132 1.47 -12.62 6.89
N TRP A 133 0.24 -12.97 7.27
CA TRP A 133 -0.29 -12.57 8.56
C TRP A 133 -0.04 -13.54 9.71
N ILE A 134 1.24 -13.76 10.00
CA ILE A 134 1.71 -13.96 11.38
C ILE A 134 2.65 -12.80 11.65
N SER A 135 2.32 -11.96 12.64
CA SER A 135 3.06 -10.73 12.96
C SER A 135 4.57 -10.97 13.17
N ALA A 136 4.93 -12.17 13.65
CA ALA A 136 6.29 -12.62 13.88
C ALA A 136 7.01 -13.28 12.68
N THR A 137 6.30 -13.95 11.75
CA THR A 137 6.96 -14.87 10.78
C THR A 137 6.42 -14.84 9.35
N GLY A 138 5.33 -14.15 9.06
CA GLY A 138 4.87 -14.06 7.67
C GLY A 138 4.19 -15.33 7.12
N ALA A 139 3.47 -16.13 7.92
CA ALA A 139 2.67 -17.23 7.36
C ALA A 139 1.20 -16.81 7.23
N ARG A 140 0.50 -17.25 6.18
CA ARG A 140 -0.96 -17.11 6.10
C ARG A 140 -1.59 -17.99 7.18
N PRO A 141 -2.37 -17.44 8.13
CA PRO A 141 -3.09 -18.27 9.08
C PRO A 141 -4.03 -19.17 8.28
N ARG A 142 -4.01 -20.48 8.53
CA ARG A 142 -4.96 -21.42 7.94
C ARG A 142 -6.31 -21.24 8.65
N ILE A 143 -7.00 -20.14 8.31
CA ILE A 143 -8.20 -19.65 9.00
C ILE A 143 -9.30 -20.74 9.09
N TRP A 144 -9.29 -21.72 8.17
CA TRP A 144 -10.34 -22.72 8.01
C TRP A 144 -9.89 -24.19 8.10
N LEU A 145 -8.61 -24.49 8.37
CA LEU A 145 -8.07 -25.85 8.14
C LEU A 145 -7.45 -26.57 9.34
N THR A 146 -7.23 -25.92 10.50
CA THR A 146 -6.71 -26.63 11.69
C THR A 146 -7.32 -26.11 12.99
N ASN A 147 -7.69 -27.07 13.86
CA ASN A 147 -8.14 -26.82 15.24
C ASN A 147 -6.96 -26.60 16.21
N ASP A 148 -5.75 -27.00 15.83
CA ASP A 148 -4.53 -26.76 16.60
C ASP A 148 -3.95 -25.40 16.22
N ARG A 149 -4.16 -24.39 17.08
CA ARG A 149 -3.58 -23.06 16.93
C ARG A 149 -2.73 -22.74 18.15
N THR A 150 -1.52 -22.24 17.91
CA THR A 150 -0.71 -21.64 18.97
C THR A 150 -1.33 -20.30 19.42
N PRO A 151 -1.07 -19.83 20.65
CA PRO A 151 -1.53 -18.50 21.11
C PRO A 151 -1.09 -17.36 20.17
N ALA A 152 0.14 -17.42 19.65
CA ALA A 152 0.67 -16.41 18.73
C ALA A 152 -0.09 -16.38 17.38
N GLU A 153 -0.52 -17.53 16.86
CA GLU A 153 -1.36 -17.59 15.65
C GLU A 153 -2.77 -17.06 15.91
N ALA A 154 -3.31 -17.28 17.11
CA ALA A 154 -4.61 -16.74 17.50
C ALA A 154 -4.57 -15.21 17.63
N GLU A 155 -3.52 -14.65 18.24
CA GLU A 155 -3.30 -13.21 18.35
C GLU A 155 -3.08 -12.54 17.00
N ALA A 156 -2.23 -13.13 16.14
CA ALA A 156 -2.04 -12.63 14.78
C ALA A 156 -3.34 -12.65 13.95
N ARG A 157 -4.21 -13.66 14.14
CA ARG A 157 -5.57 -13.69 13.58
C ARG A 157 -6.50 -12.65 14.23
N HIS A 158 -6.28 -12.37 15.50
CA HIS A 158 -6.80 -11.23 16.26
C HIS A 158 -6.71 -9.94 15.44
N GLU A 159 -5.44 -9.53 15.31
CA GLU A 159 -5.00 -8.35 14.59
C GLU A 159 -5.49 -8.40 13.14
N TRP A 160 -5.28 -9.53 12.46
CA TRP A 160 -6.14 -10.10 11.41
C TRP A 160 -7.45 -9.41 11.06
N LEU A 161 -8.43 -9.87 11.81
CA LEU A 161 -9.81 -9.50 11.66
C LEU A 161 -10.02 -8.04 12.02
N GLN A 162 -9.32 -7.52 13.03
CA GLN A 162 -9.45 -6.11 13.41
C GLN A 162 -9.04 -5.17 12.28
N PHE A 163 -7.91 -5.40 11.62
CA PHE A 163 -7.47 -4.57 10.51
C PHE A 163 -8.39 -4.73 9.28
N GLN A 164 -8.84 -5.95 8.95
CA GLN A 164 -9.80 -6.13 7.85
C GLN A 164 -11.15 -5.46 8.13
N LEU A 165 -11.63 -5.53 9.38
CA LEU A 165 -12.86 -4.87 9.81
C LEU A 165 -12.72 -3.35 9.74
N ALA A 166 -11.64 -2.78 10.26
CA ALA A 166 -11.36 -1.35 10.17
C ALA A 166 -11.33 -0.89 8.70
N ARG A 167 -10.63 -1.61 7.84
CA ARG A 167 -10.58 -1.32 6.40
C ARG A 167 -11.96 -1.42 5.73
N ALA A 168 -12.77 -2.42 6.08
CA ALA A 168 -14.11 -2.56 5.54
C ALA A 168 -15.02 -1.39 5.95
N LEU A 169 -14.90 -0.93 7.20
CA LEU A 169 -15.63 0.24 7.70
C LEU A 169 -15.19 1.52 6.99
N ASP A 170 -13.89 1.74 6.80
CA ASP A 170 -13.37 2.90 6.05
C ASP A 170 -13.91 2.91 4.62
N GLN A 171 -13.94 1.76 3.95
CA GLN A 171 -14.49 1.64 2.59
C GLN A 171 -15.99 1.96 2.53
N GLN A 172 -16.76 1.47 3.50
CA GLN A 172 -18.18 1.78 3.59
C GLN A 172 -18.44 3.27 3.87
N LEU A 173 -17.60 3.90 4.68
CA LEU A 173 -17.68 5.33 4.96
C LEU A 173 -17.42 6.16 3.69
N ASP A 174 -16.38 5.83 2.93
CA ASP A 174 -16.06 6.50 1.66
C ASP A 174 -17.20 6.39 0.62
N GLU A 175 -17.84 5.21 0.54
CA GLU A 175 -19.00 4.99 -0.33
C GLU A 175 -20.22 5.79 0.11
N TRP A 176 -20.46 5.85 1.41
CA TRP A 176 -21.54 6.66 1.99
C TRP A 176 -21.32 8.16 1.75
N GLU A 177 -20.11 8.68 2.02
CA GLU A 177 -19.77 10.09 1.77
C GLU A 177 -19.92 10.47 0.29
N ARG A 178 -19.56 9.57 -0.64
CA ARG A 178 -19.76 9.78 -2.08
C ARG A 178 -21.25 9.87 -2.42
N THR A 179 -22.05 8.96 -1.88
CA THR A 179 -23.51 8.92 -2.08
C THR A 179 -24.15 10.21 -1.59
N VAL A 180 -23.85 10.64 -0.36
CA VAL A 180 -24.36 11.89 0.22
C VAL A 180 -23.94 13.10 -0.63
N ARG A 181 -22.68 13.15 -1.08
CA ARG A 181 -22.19 14.25 -1.93
C ARG A 181 -22.94 14.33 -3.26
N ASP A 182 -23.25 13.20 -3.87
CA ASP A 182 -23.95 13.17 -5.15
C ASP A 182 -25.44 13.50 -4.98
N GLU A 183 -26.10 13.04 -3.91
CA GLU A 183 -27.46 13.47 -3.53
C GLU A 183 -27.54 14.98 -3.27
N MET A 184 -26.58 15.55 -2.52
CA MET A 184 -26.55 17.00 -2.27
C MET A 184 -26.25 17.85 -3.52
N LYS A 185 -25.56 17.30 -4.53
CA LYS A 185 -25.40 17.99 -5.83
C LYS A 185 -26.70 17.98 -6.62
N VAL A 186 -27.50 16.91 -6.52
CA VAL A 186 -28.84 16.84 -7.13
C VAL A 186 -29.78 17.84 -6.46
N GLU A 187 -29.61 18.09 -5.15
CA GLU A 187 -30.37 19.10 -4.39
C GLU A 187 -29.84 20.53 -4.49
N ARG A 188 -28.83 20.83 -5.32
CA ARG A 188 -28.65 22.20 -5.83
C ARG A 188 -29.77 22.51 -6.83
N ILE A 189 -30.97 22.62 -6.27
CA ILE A 189 -32.16 23.26 -6.80
C ILE A 189 -31.68 24.56 -7.44
N HIS A 190 -31.80 24.62 -8.77
CA HIS A 190 -31.73 25.88 -9.48
C HIS A 190 -32.64 26.87 -8.73
N PRO A 191 -32.15 28.05 -8.32
CA PRO A 191 -33.02 29.12 -7.86
C PRO A 191 -33.79 29.67 -9.07
N ALA A 192 -34.68 28.86 -9.62
CA ALA A 192 -35.66 29.27 -10.59
C ALA A 192 -36.88 29.74 -9.79
N ALA A 193 -37.10 31.05 -9.86
CA ALA A 193 -38.36 31.73 -9.53
C ALA A 193 -38.75 31.80 -8.04
N VAL A 194 -37.93 32.50 -7.23
CA VAL A 194 -38.56 33.43 -6.26
C VAL A 194 -39.02 34.62 -7.10
N GLY A 195 -40.29 34.60 -7.48
CA GLY A 195 -40.93 35.62 -8.28
C GLY A 195 -40.68 37.01 -7.70
N GLY A 196 -40.28 37.94 -8.56
CA GLY A 196 -40.14 39.34 -8.19
C GLY A 196 -41.44 39.84 -7.57
N GLN A 197 -41.35 40.34 -6.34
CA GLN A 197 -42.40 41.17 -5.76
C GLN A 197 -42.53 42.40 -6.66
N GLN A 198 -43.60 42.44 -7.45
CA GLN A 198 -44.05 43.69 -8.06
C GLN A 198 -44.46 44.63 -6.92
N GLU A 199 -43.67 45.68 -6.70
CA GLU A 199 -44.09 46.84 -5.92
C GLU A 199 -45.33 47.45 -6.58
N LEU A 200 -46.48 47.32 -5.91
CA LEU A 200 -47.67 48.12 -6.21
C LEU A 200 -47.44 49.52 -5.65
N ALA A 201 -47.07 50.44 -6.54
CA ALA A 201 -47.14 51.87 -6.26
C ALA A 201 -48.61 52.32 -6.22
N ILE A 202 -49.00 52.94 -5.11
CA ILE A 202 -50.25 53.72 -4.94
C ILE A 202 -49.87 55.20 -4.96
#